data_AF-A0A1N7E3I3-F1
#
_entry.id   AF-A0A1N7E3I3-F1
#
_cell.length_a   1.000
_cell.length_b   1.000
_cell.length_c   1.000
_cell.angle_alpha   90.00
_cell.angle_beta   90.00
_cell.angle_gamma   90.00
#
_symmetry.space_group_name_H-M   'P 1'
#
loop_
_entity.id
_entity.type
_entity.pdbx_description
1 polymer ?
#
loop_
_entity_poly.entity_id
_entity_poly.type
_entity_poly.pdbx_seq_one_letter_code
_entity_poly.pdbx_strand_id
1 'polypeptide(L)' 'MPVKGRRSIAICRRCNGAIAVRIVSDGSIRPIGTGTHCSCGGDSFDVIGSPESVPNDSTE' A
#
# COMPACT_ATOMS: atom_id res chain seq x y z
N MET A 1 -6.07 -19.76 5.54
CA MET A 1 -6.07 -19.34 4.12
C MET A 1 -5.02 -18.25 3.97
N PRO A 2 -3.96 -18.41 3.16
CA PRO A 2 -2.99 -17.34 2.97
C PRO A 2 -3.70 -16.18 2.25
N VAL A 3 -3.77 -15.02 2.89
CA VAL A 3 -4.41 -13.84 2.32
C VAL A 3 -3.56 -13.36 1.14
N LYS A 4 -3.98 -13.73 -0.08
CA LYS A 4 -3.31 -13.40 -1.33
C LYS A 4 -3.52 -11.91 -1.61
N GLY A 5 -2.45 -11.19 -1.89
CA GLY A 5 -2.50 -9.74 -2.14
C GLY A 5 -1.14 -9.22 -2.61
N ARG A 6 -1.16 -8.08 -3.31
CA ARG A 6 0.05 -7.40 -3.79
C ARG A 6 0.67 -6.59 -2.66
N ARG A 7 2.00 -6.58 -2.57
CA ARG A 7 2.74 -5.72 -1.63
C ARG A 7 2.92 -4.35 -2.27
N SER A 8 2.72 -3.29 -1.50
CA SER A 8 2.93 -1.90 -1.92
C SER A 8 3.34 -1.06 -0.71
N ILE A 9 3.60 0.23 -0.93
CA ILE A 9 3.92 1.21 0.10
C ILE A 9 2.75 2.18 0.20
N ALA A 10 2.42 2.61 1.41
CA ALA A 10 1.44 3.66 1.64
C ALA A 10 1.96 4.71 2.62
N ILE A 11 1.52 5.96 2.43
CA ILE A 11 1.75 7.06 3.36
C ILE A 11 0.58 7.16 4.33
N CYS A 12 0.85 7.19 5.63
CA CYS A 12 -0.17 7.50 6.62
C CYS A 12 -0.53 8.99 6.54
N ARG A 13 -1.81 9.31 6.34
CA ARG A 13 -2.28 10.71 6.25
C ARG A 13 -2.18 11.49 7.57
N ARG A 14 -2.00 10.80 8.70
CA ARG A 14 -1.92 11.42 10.04
C ARG A 14 -0.51 11.88 10.40
N CYS A 15 0.50 11.05 10.17
CA CYS A 15 1.90 11.34 10.54
C CYS A 15 2.83 11.49 9.34
N ASN A 16 2.31 11.33 8.12
CA ASN A 16 3.07 11.33 6.87
C ASN A 16 4.16 10.24 6.79
N GLY A 17 4.09 9.20 7.63
CA GLY A 17 5.03 8.09 7.64
C GLY A 17 4.75 7.08 6.53
N ALA A 18 5.80 6.61 5.88
CA ALA A 18 5.71 5.53 4.90
C ALA A 18 5.66 4.16 5.60
N ILE A 19 4.69 3.33 5.21
CA ILE A 19 4.50 1.98 5.76
C ILE A 19 4.33 0.95 4.64
N ALA A 20 4.79 -0.27 4.89
CA ALA A 20 4.55 -1.39 3.99
C ALA A 20 3.10 -1.88 4.16
N VAL A 21 2.38 -2.03 3.05
CA VAL A 21 1.00 -2.51 3.03
C VAL A 21 0.83 -3.66 2.06
N ARG A 22 -0.19 -4.48 2.30
CA ARG A 22 -0.71 -5.48 1.39
C ARG A 22 -2.08 -5.03 0.90
N ILE A 23 -2.22 -4.92 -0.41
CA ILE A 23 -3.51 -4.69 -1.05
C ILE A 23 -4.05 -6.07 -1.40
N VAL A 24 -5.11 -6.46 -0.71
CA VAL A 24 -5.80 -7.73 -0.95
C VAL A 24 -6.75 -7.61 -2.13
N SER A 25 -7.22 -8.75 -2.66
CA SER A 25 -7.98 -8.82 -3.91
C SER A 25 -9.33 -8.10 -3.89
N ASP A 26 -9.89 -7.87 -2.71
CA ASP A 26 -11.09 -7.05 -2.48
C ASP A 26 -10.81 -5.53 -2.52
N GLY A 27 -9.54 -5.14 -2.69
CA GLY A 27 -9.09 -3.75 -2.67
C GLY A 27 -8.74 -3.23 -1.27
N SER A 28 -8.94 -4.02 -0.22
CA SER A 28 -8.62 -3.59 1.15
C SER A 28 -7.11 -3.43 1.35
N ILE A 29 -6.71 -2.40 2.09
CA ILE A 29 -5.32 -2.11 2.42
C ILE A 29 -5.04 -2.63 3.82
N ARG A 30 -4.05 -3.52 3.96
CA ARG A 30 -3.64 -4.09 5.25
C ARG A 30 -2.17 -3.79 5.52
N PRO A 31 -1.85 -3.04 6.60
CA PRO A 31 -0.46 -2.86 7.01
C PRO A 31 0.26 -4.19 7.24
N ILE A 32 1.54 -4.23 6.89
CA ILE A 32 2.42 -5.37 7.13
C ILE A 32 3.27 -5.04 8.35
N GLY A 33 3.20 -5.87 9.40
CA GLY A 33 4.06 -5.77 10.58
C GLY A 33 3.51 -4.90 11.72
N THR A 34 2.67 -3.88 11.45
CA THR A 34 2.08 -3.01 12.49
C THR A 34 0.62 -3.35 12.86
N GLY A 35 0.05 -4.41 12.30
CA GLY A 35 -1.35 -4.79 12.55
C GLY A 35 -2.33 -4.08 11.60
N THR A 36 -3.34 -3.40 12.15
CA THR A 36 -4.36 -2.66 11.36
C THR A 36 -4.09 -1.16 11.26
N HIS A 37 -3.14 -0.64 12.05
CA HIS A 37 -2.86 0.80 12.14
C HIS A 37 -1.40 1.13 11.79
N CYS A 38 -1.14 2.41 11.51
CA CYS A 38 0.19 2.98 11.51
C CYS A 38 0.77 2.96 12.93
N SER A 39 2.09 3.06 13.06
CA SER A 39 2.76 3.22 14.35
C SER A 39 2.30 4.45 15.15
N CYS A 40 1.73 5.46 14.49
CA CYS A 40 1.15 6.64 15.13
C CYS A 40 -0.33 6.47 15.53
N GLY A 41 -0.92 5.30 15.32
CA GLY A 41 -2.36 5.04 15.53
C GLY A 41 -3.28 5.59 14.42
N GLY A 42 -2.74 5.94 13.25
CA GLY A 42 -3.56 6.32 12.09
C GLY A 42 -4.09 5.08 11.35
N ASP A 43 -5.27 5.20 10.75
CA ASP A 43 -5.96 4.18 9.95
C ASP A 43 -6.18 4.60 8.49
N SER A 44 -5.81 5.83 8.15
CA SER A 44 -5.95 6.43 6.83
C SER A 44 -4.62 6.40 6.08
N PHE A 45 -4.62 5.74 4.92
CA PHE A 45 -3.42 5.47 4.13
C PHE A 45 -3.59 5.87 2.68
N ASP A 46 -2.54 6.40 2.07
CA ASP A 46 -2.47 6.73 0.66
C ASP A 46 -1.43 5.84 -0.03
N VAL A 47 -1.85 4.96 -0.93
CA VAL A 47 -0.95 4.02 -1.59
C VAL A 47 -0.13 4.76 -2.63
N ILE A 48 1.19 4.65 -2.52
CA ILE A 48 2.15 5.19 -3.49
C ILE A 48 2.85 4.03 -4.18
N GLY A 49 2.74 4.00 -5.51
CA GLY A 49 3.25 2.93 -6.34
C GLY A 49 2.18 1.86 -6.63
N SER A 50 1.32 2.15 -7.59
CA SER A 50 0.70 1.15 -8.44
C SER A 50 1.60 0.90 -9.66
N PRO A 51 1.68 -0.34 -10.19
CA PRO A 51 2.53 -0.66 -11.34
C PRO A 51 2.04 -0.08 -12.68
N GLU A 52 1.07 0.83 -12.68
CA GLU A 52 0.55 1.45 -13.91
C GLU A 52 1.39 2.64 -14.39
N SER A 53 2.57 2.84 -13.82
CA SER A 53 3.56 3.82 -14.27
C SER A 53 4.87 3.17 -14.72
N VAL A 54 4.79 2.06 -15.43
CA VAL A 54 5.69 1.89 -16.58
C VAL A 54 4.96 2.52 -17.76
N PRO A 55 5.36 3.73 -18.24
CA PRO A 55 4.99 4.11 -19.58
C PRO A 55 5.52 2.99 -20.48
N ASN A 56 4.65 2.31 -21.22
CA ASN A 56 5.09 1.59 -22.40
C ASN A 56 5.64 2.66 -23.36
N ASP A 57 6.91 3.02 -23.18
CA ASP A 57 7.69 3.65 -24.24
C ASP A 57 7.98 2.56 -25.27
N SER A 58 6.96 2.26 -26.07
CA SER A 58 7.14 1.62 -27.36
C SER A 58 7.54 2.72 -28.34
N THR A 59 8.83 3.09 -28.34
CA THR A 59 9.40 3.82 -29.47
C THR A 59 9.76 2.78 -30.54
N GLU A 60 9.03 2.89 -31.66
CA GLU A 60 9.15 2.16 -32.93
C GLU A 60 10.49 2.43 -33.64
#